data_AF-A0A923C7Y2-F1
#
_entry.id   AF-A0A923C7Y2-F1
#
_cell.length_a   1.000
_cell.length_b   1.000
_cell.length_c   1.000
_cell.angle_alpha   90.00
_cell.angle_beta   90.00
_cell.angle_gamma   90.00
#
_symmetry.space_group_name_H-M   'P 1'
#
loop_
_entity.id
_entity.type
_entity.pdbx_description
1 polymer ?
#
loop_
_entity_poly.entity_id
_entity_poly.type
_entity_poly.pdbx_seq_one_letter_code
_entity_poly.pdbx_strand_id
1 'polypeptide(L)'
;MIKALASVLAALILTGCAAKAFYTFEGARYEDEESFQAAVDMRRTAIVNNIKPLPSPVTDKKLIVAFASEAAIYQENLRRHQVQNGQPATGVALEQYRNLTKSNYKMVRSLFESIEKRGIYKEVIYRDMPTLVIAIEPSSDADALFFTESGPGAGQYFYSSVKHGKQVFAFDRSAPTTEARTDAFIQAVQAMAIRN
;
A
#
# COMPACT_ATOMS: atom_id res chain seq x y z
N MET A 1 -44.30 34.00 29.94
CA MET A 1 -43.29 33.85 28.86
C MET A 1 -42.20 32.85 29.24
N ILE A 2 -42.54 31.56 29.46
CA ILE A 2 -41.56 30.51 29.85
C ILE A 2 -41.71 29.24 28.97
N LYS A 3 -42.65 29.21 28.01
CA LYS A 3 -42.94 28.00 27.21
C LYS A 3 -42.13 27.87 25.91
N ALA A 4 -41.33 28.88 25.53
CA ALA A 4 -40.56 28.88 24.28
C ALA A 4 -39.10 28.40 24.44
N LEU A 5 -38.59 28.26 25.67
CA LEU A 5 -37.19 27.89 25.92
C LEU A 5 -36.96 26.36 25.93
N ALA A 6 -38.01 25.57 26.20
CA ALA A 6 -37.92 24.11 26.28
C ALA A 6 -37.81 23.43 24.89
N SER A 7 -38.30 24.09 23.83
CA SER A 7 -38.35 23.52 22.48
C SER A 7 -37.02 23.59 21.74
N VAL A 8 -36.11 24.48 22.15
CA VAL A 8 -34.78 24.64 21.52
C VAL A 8 -33.78 23.63 22.07
N LEU A 9 -33.92 23.20 23.32
CA LEU A 9 -33.05 22.18 23.92
C LEU A 9 -33.28 20.78 23.33
N ALA A 10 -34.51 20.44 22.94
CA ALA A 10 -34.83 19.13 22.36
C ALA A 10 -34.29 18.95 20.93
N ALA A 11 -34.08 20.04 20.18
CA ALA A 11 -33.51 19.99 18.84
C ALA A 11 -31.99 19.74 18.83
N LEU A 12 -31.29 20.00 19.94
CA LEU A 12 -29.86 19.75 20.09
C LEU A 12 -29.53 18.30 20.49
N ILE A 13 -30.52 17.52 20.93
CA ILE A 13 -30.33 16.10 21.30
C ILE A 13 -30.45 15.19 20.06
N LEU A 14 -31.12 15.64 19.00
CA LEU A 14 -31.33 14.87 17.77
C LEU A 14 -30.22 15.02 16.71
N THR A 15 -29.26 15.93 16.91
CA THR A 15 -28.07 16.03 16.03
C THR A 15 -26.93 15.10 16.48
N GLY A 16 -27.09 14.40 17.61
CA GLY A 16 -26.08 13.54 18.22
C GLY A 16 -25.93 12.14 17.62
N CYS A 17 -26.75 11.73 16.65
CA CYS A 17 -26.53 10.52 15.88
C CYS A 17 -25.62 10.81 14.67
N ALA A 18 -24.46 11.42 14.92
CA ALA A 18 -23.37 11.32 13.95
C ALA A 18 -23.11 9.83 13.76
N ALA A 19 -23.40 9.31 12.57
CA ALA A 19 -22.99 7.95 12.21
C ALA A 19 -21.52 7.83 12.57
N LYS A 20 -21.19 7.01 13.58
CA LYS A 20 -19.80 6.76 13.96
C LYS A 20 -19.06 6.42 12.68
N ALA A 21 -17.99 7.16 12.40
CA ALA A 21 -17.11 6.83 11.29
C ALA A 21 -16.68 5.38 11.49
N PHE A 22 -16.95 4.54 10.51
CA PHE A 22 -16.59 3.14 10.51
C PHE A 22 -15.56 2.90 9.41
N TYR A 23 -14.74 1.90 9.61
CA TYR A 23 -13.71 1.48 8.69
C TYR A 23 -14.20 0.28 7.88
N THR A 24 -13.71 0.13 6.66
CA THR A 24 -14.01 -1.04 5.84
C THR A 24 -12.74 -1.66 5.26
N PHE A 25 -12.64 -2.97 5.34
CA PHE A 25 -11.53 -3.73 4.74
C PHE A 25 -12.04 -5.08 4.24
N GLU A 26 -11.80 -5.40 2.97
CA GLU A 26 -12.23 -6.63 2.31
C GLU A 26 -13.71 -6.98 2.53
N GLY A 27 -14.59 -5.97 2.50
CA GLY A 27 -16.04 -6.14 2.66
C GLY A 27 -16.53 -6.25 4.10
N ALA A 28 -15.62 -6.31 5.08
CA ALA A 28 -15.96 -6.24 6.50
C ALA A 28 -15.94 -4.79 7.02
N ARG A 29 -16.78 -4.51 8.02
CA ARG A 29 -16.87 -3.22 8.72
C ARG A 29 -16.24 -3.32 10.10
N TYR A 30 -15.54 -2.27 10.51
CA TYR A 30 -14.85 -2.16 11.80
C TYR A 30 -15.23 -0.85 12.47
N GLU A 31 -15.45 -0.87 13.78
CA GLU A 31 -15.97 0.26 14.54
C GLU A 31 -14.88 1.22 15.04
N ASP A 32 -13.61 0.81 14.97
CA ASP A 32 -12.46 1.60 15.43
C ASP A 32 -11.19 1.30 14.61
N GLU A 33 -10.20 2.20 14.73
CA GLU A 33 -8.90 2.08 14.05
C GLU A 33 -8.16 0.79 14.47
N GLU A 34 -8.24 0.40 15.74
CA GLU A 34 -7.48 -0.72 16.27
C GLU A 34 -7.90 -2.04 15.62
N SER A 35 -9.20 -2.34 15.62
CA SER A 35 -9.77 -3.52 14.98
C SER A 35 -9.57 -3.53 13.47
N PHE A 36 -9.65 -2.36 12.82
CA PHE A 36 -9.32 -2.21 11.40
C PHE A 36 -7.86 -2.55 11.11
N GLN A 37 -6.91 -1.95 11.86
CA GLN A 37 -5.49 -2.17 11.65
C GLN A 37 -5.06 -3.61 11.99
N ALA A 38 -5.67 -4.21 13.02
CA ALA A 38 -5.47 -5.61 13.37
C ALA A 38 -5.91 -6.54 12.24
N ALA A 39 -7.05 -6.26 11.59
CA ALA A 39 -7.51 -7.04 10.45
C ALA A 39 -6.57 -6.93 9.24
N VAL A 40 -6.02 -5.73 8.97
CA VAL A 40 -5.01 -5.53 7.94
C VAL A 40 -3.74 -6.33 8.23
N ASP A 41 -3.27 -6.32 9.48
CA ASP A 41 -2.07 -7.06 9.88
C ASP A 41 -2.28 -8.57 9.79
N MET A 42 -3.40 -9.08 10.31
CA MET A 42 -3.79 -10.49 10.17
C MET A 42 -3.81 -10.91 8.70
N ARG A 43 -4.37 -10.06 7.84
CA ARG A 43 -4.48 -10.32 6.41
C ARG A 43 -3.11 -10.39 5.72
N ARG A 44 -2.25 -9.40 5.96
CA ARG A 44 -0.87 -9.38 5.47
C ARG A 44 -0.12 -10.64 5.89
N THR A 45 -0.19 -11.00 7.18
CA THR A 45 0.48 -12.19 7.71
C THR A 45 -0.05 -13.47 7.06
N ALA A 46 -1.37 -13.60 6.87
CA ALA A 46 -1.97 -14.75 6.22
C ALA A 46 -1.49 -14.90 4.76
N ILE A 47 -1.44 -13.79 4.00
CA ILE A 47 -0.95 -13.78 2.62
C ILE A 47 0.50 -14.30 2.56
N VAL A 48 1.40 -13.70 3.34
CA VAL A 48 2.83 -14.06 3.32
C VAL A 48 3.04 -15.52 3.78
N ASN A 49 2.32 -15.97 4.81
CA ASN A 49 2.45 -17.34 5.32
C ASN A 49 1.94 -18.41 4.35
N ASN A 50 1.00 -18.06 3.46
CA ASN A 50 0.49 -18.98 2.45
C ASN A 50 1.43 -19.17 1.25
N ILE A 51 2.49 -18.34 1.14
CA ILE A 51 3.46 -18.45 0.06
C ILE A 51 4.34 -19.69 0.27
N LYS A 52 4.29 -20.60 -0.72
CA LYS A 52 5.18 -21.75 -0.78
C LYS A 52 6.56 -21.32 -1.27
N PRO A 53 7.65 -21.54 -0.53
CA PRO A 53 9.00 -21.24 -1.03
C PRO A 53 9.39 -22.13 -2.22
N LEU A 54 10.30 -21.64 -3.05
CA LEU A 54 11.00 -22.46 -4.04
C LEU A 54 12.08 -23.32 -3.35
N PRO A 55 12.44 -24.49 -3.91
CA PRO A 55 13.54 -25.31 -3.38
C PRO A 55 14.90 -24.60 -3.39
N SER A 56 15.10 -23.70 -4.35
CA SER A 56 16.28 -22.84 -4.49
C SER A 56 15.90 -21.54 -5.21
N PRO A 57 16.66 -20.45 -5.03
CA PRO A 57 16.51 -19.24 -5.84
C PRO A 57 16.59 -19.53 -7.34
N VAL A 58 15.88 -18.73 -8.14
CA VAL A 58 15.96 -18.82 -9.61
C VAL A 58 17.15 -18.02 -10.16
N THR A 59 17.75 -17.17 -9.34
CA THR A 59 18.92 -16.36 -9.68
C THR A 59 19.77 -16.10 -8.43
N ASP A 60 21.09 -16.01 -8.61
CA ASP A 60 22.05 -15.66 -7.55
C ASP A 60 22.09 -14.17 -7.23
N LYS A 61 21.39 -13.35 -8.03
CA LYS A 61 21.27 -11.91 -7.81
C LYS A 61 20.43 -11.59 -6.58
N LYS A 62 20.60 -10.37 -6.11
CA LYS A 62 19.71 -9.70 -5.15
C LYS A 62 18.59 -9.00 -5.90
N LEU A 63 17.49 -8.73 -5.21
CA LEU A 63 16.45 -7.80 -5.68
C LEU A 63 16.39 -6.60 -4.75
N ILE A 64 16.61 -5.41 -5.30
CA ILE A 64 16.32 -4.16 -4.58
C ILE A 64 14.86 -3.82 -4.83
N VAL A 65 14.03 -3.89 -3.79
CA VAL A 65 12.66 -3.39 -3.83
C VAL A 65 12.61 -2.00 -3.23
N ALA A 66 12.14 -1.01 -4.00
CA ALA A 66 12.02 0.36 -3.54
C ALA A 66 10.59 0.89 -3.66
N PHE A 67 10.10 1.46 -2.56
CA PHE A 67 8.76 2.02 -2.47
C PHE A 67 8.79 3.25 -1.58
N ALA A 68 7.84 4.17 -1.76
CA ALA A 68 7.75 5.34 -0.90
C ALA A 68 7.46 4.91 0.54
N SER A 69 8.13 5.53 1.51
CA SER A 69 7.88 5.29 2.92
C SER A 69 6.44 5.67 3.28
N GLU A 70 5.89 5.06 4.34
CA GLU A 70 4.57 5.44 4.86
C GLU A 70 4.47 6.95 5.10
N ALA A 71 5.52 7.55 5.67
CA ALA A 71 5.60 8.99 5.91
C ALA A 71 5.58 9.79 4.60
N ALA A 72 6.33 9.39 3.57
CA ALA A 72 6.36 10.08 2.29
C ALA A 72 4.98 10.06 1.60
N ILE A 73 4.31 8.90 1.64
CA ILE A 73 2.95 8.74 1.09
C ILE A 73 1.96 9.62 1.86
N TYR A 74 2.04 9.61 3.19
CA TYR A 74 1.14 10.39 4.04
C TYR A 74 1.30 11.89 3.76
N GLN A 75 2.54 12.39 3.74
CA GLN A 75 2.82 13.80 3.46
C GLN A 75 2.35 14.21 2.06
N GLU A 76 2.57 13.38 1.05
CA GLU A 76 2.12 13.66 -0.30
C GLU A 76 0.59 13.68 -0.41
N ASN A 77 -0.11 12.78 0.29
CA ASN A 77 -1.57 12.78 0.34
C ASN A 77 -2.12 14.07 0.98
N LEU A 78 -1.51 14.54 2.08
CA LEU A 78 -1.88 15.81 2.70
C LEU A 78 -1.61 17.00 1.78
N ARG A 79 -0.45 17.01 1.11
CA ARG A 79 -0.10 18.05 0.13
C ARG A 79 -1.12 18.11 -1.00
N ARG A 80 -1.50 16.96 -1.57
CA ARG A 80 -2.53 16.86 -2.63
C ARG A 80 -3.88 17.37 -2.17
N HIS A 81 -4.30 17.00 -0.96
CA HIS A 81 -5.53 17.51 -0.37
C HIS A 81 -5.52 19.04 -0.30
N GLN A 82 -4.43 19.63 0.20
CA GLN A 82 -4.31 21.08 0.32
C GLN A 82 -4.34 21.78 -1.04
N VAL A 83 -3.64 21.23 -2.05
CA VAL A 83 -3.66 21.77 -3.41
C VAL A 83 -5.05 21.68 -4.03
N GLN A 84 -5.76 20.56 -3.82
CA GLN A 84 -7.08 20.33 -4.41
C GLN A 84 -8.19 21.14 -3.73
N ASN A 85 -8.14 21.31 -2.41
CA ASN A 85 -9.22 21.91 -1.62
C ASN A 85 -8.91 23.33 -1.13
N GLY A 86 -7.70 23.83 -1.37
CA GLY A 86 -7.25 25.15 -0.91
C GLY A 86 -7.01 25.25 0.61
N GLN A 87 -7.15 24.15 1.35
CA GLN A 87 -7.04 24.12 2.82
C GLN A 87 -6.43 22.79 3.30
N PRO A 88 -5.70 22.78 4.44
CA PRO A 88 -5.19 21.54 5.03
C PRO A 88 -6.31 20.57 5.44
N ALA A 89 -6.01 19.27 5.41
CA ALA A 89 -6.92 18.25 5.91
C ALA A 89 -7.10 18.38 7.44
N THR A 90 -8.34 18.26 7.91
CA THR A 90 -8.69 18.33 9.34
C THR A 90 -9.70 17.24 9.71
N GLY A 91 -9.85 16.97 11.01
CA GLY A 91 -10.83 16.02 11.54
C GLY A 91 -10.80 14.65 10.85
N VAL A 92 -11.98 14.19 10.40
CA VAL A 92 -12.16 12.89 9.73
C VAL A 92 -11.28 12.72 8.50
N ALA A 93 -11.05 13.78 7.72
CA ALA A 93 -10.19 13.68 6.52
C ALA A 93 -8.74 13.34 6.89
N LEU A 94 -8.23 13.95 7.98
CA LEU A 94 -6.88 13.68 8.47
C LEU A 94 -6.74 12.23 8.98
N GLU A 95 -7.76 11.75 9.70
CA GLU A 95 -7.85 10.36 10.17
C GLU A 95 -7.90 9.37 9.00
N GLN A 96 -8.70 9.66 7.96
CA GLN A 96 -8.77 8.86 6.74
C GLN A 96 -7.42 8.77 6.02
N TYR A 97 -6.72 9.89 5.80
CA TYR A 97 -5.41 9.85 5.14
C TYR A 97 -4.40 9.05 5.94
N ARG A 98 -4.40 9.17 7.27
CA ARG A 98 -3.50 8.40 8.14
C ARG A 98 -3.77 6.91 8.01
N ASN A 99 -5.02 6.49 8.20
CA ASN A 99 -5.39 5.09 8.24
C ASN A 99 -5.30 4.40 6.89
N LEU A 100 -5.74 5.06 5.81
CA LEU A 100 -5.60 4.53 4.45
C LEU A 100 -4.14 4.45 4.01
N THR A 101 -3.30 5.43 4.40
CA THR A 101 -1.87 5.36 4.08
C THR A 101 -1.21 4.18 4.78
N LYS A 102 -1.44 4.03 6.09
CA LYS A 102 -0.90 2.94 6.89
C LYS A 102 -1.35 1.56 6.38
N SER A 103 -2.65 1.40 6.08
CA SER A 103 -3.17 0.13 5.57
C SER A 103 -2.61 -0.19 4.19
N ASN A 104 -2.59 0.78 3.27
CA ASN A 104 -2.09 0.56 1.91
C ASN A 104 -0.59 0.26 1.91
N TYR A 105 0.20 0.95 2.74
CA TYR A 105 1.63 0.68 2.90
C TYR A 105 1.86 -0.76 3.36
N LYS A 106 1.16 -1.22 4.40
CA LYS A 106 1.23 -2.62 4.87
C LYS A 106 0.86 -3.62 3.77
N MET A 107 -0.21 -3.37 3.02
CA MET A 107 -0.64 -4.28 1.96
C MET A 107 0.32 -4.32 0.77
N VAL A 108 0.88 -3.18 0.35
CA VAL A 108 1.93 -3.16 -0.68
C VAL A 108 3.19 -3.85 -0.18
N ARG A 109 3.58 -3.63 1.09
CA ARG A 109 4.73 -4.30 1.69
C ARG A 109 4.59 -5.82 1.65
N SER A 110 3.38 -6.35 1.85
CA SER A 110 3.11 -7.78 1.76
C SER A 110 3.45 -8.39 0.39
N LEU A 111 3.35 -7.61 -0.71
CA LEU A 111 3.74 -8.08 -2.04
C LEU A 111 5.25 -8.36 -2.10
N PHE A 112 6.05 -7.46 -1.54
CA PHE A 112 7.51 -7.60 -1.54
C PHE A 112 7.98 -8.69 -0.56
N GLU A 113 7.35 -8.78 0.61
CA GLU A 113 7.59 -9.87 1.57
C GLU A 113 7.24 -11.24 1.00
N SER A 114 6.22 -11.28 0.14
CA SER A 114 5.86 -12.50 -0.56
C SER A 114 6.91 -12.92 -1.61
N ILE A 115 7.61 -11.97 -2.25
CA ILE A 115 8.77 -12.28 -3.12
C ILE A 115 9.89 -12.91 -2.29
N GLU A 116 10.24 -12.30 -1.16
CA GLU A 116 11.28 -12.81 -0.26
C GLU A 116 10.91 -14.21 0.25
N LYS A 117 9.67 -14.39 0.71
CA LYS A 117 9.18 -15.68 1.19
C LYS A 117 9.16 -16.76 0.09
N ARG A 118 8.84 -16.38 -1.15
CA ARG A 118 8.91 -17.28 -2.30
C ARG A 118 10.36 -17.71 -2.58
N GLY A 119 11.34 -16.89 -2.21
CA GLY A 119 12.76 -17.16 -2.41
C GLY A 119 13.14 -17.10 -3.89
N ILE A 120 12.64 -16.11 -4.64
CA ILE A 120 12.95 -15.96 -6.07
C ILE A 120 14.42 -15.55 -6.26
N TYR A 121 14.86 -14.55 -5.49
CA TYR A 121 16.23 -14.04 -5.49
C TYR A 121 16.98 -14.59 -4.29
N LYS A 122 18.32 -14.52 -4.34
CA LYS A 122 19.17 -14.88 -3.21
C LYS A 122 18.89 -14.03 -1.96
N GLU A 123 18.54 -12.77 -2.17
CA GLU A 123 18.26 -11.80 -1.12
C GLU A 123 17.31 -10.72 -1.66
N VAL A 124 16.41 -10.22 -0.81
CA VAL A 124 15.56 -9.05 -1.11
C VAL A 124 15.95 -7.90 -0.19
N ILE A 125 16.39 -6.79 -0.77
CA ILE A 125 16.77 -5.57 -0.06
C ILE A 125 15.64 -4.56 -0.18
N TYR A 126 15.10 -4.16 0.96
CA TYR A 126 14.04 -3.16 1.02
C TYR A 126 14.59 -1.75 1.18
N ARG A 127 14.10 -0.82 0.36
CA ARG A 127 14.41 0.61 0.46
C ARG A 127 13.14 1.43 0.56
N ASP A 128 12.91 1.99 1.74
CA ASP A 128 11.87 2.99 1.95
C ASP A 128 12.38 4.35 1.48
N MET A 129 11.71 4.91 0.47
CA MET A 129 12.13 6.13 -0.19
C MET A 129 11.41 7.35 0.41
N PRO A 130 12.08 8.50 0.58
CA PRO A 130 11.47 9.69 1.18
C PRO A 130 10.54 10.45 0.21
N THR A 131 10.29 9.92 -0.99
CA THR A 131 9.50 10.55 -2.06
C THR A 131 8.79 9.48 -2.90
N LEU A 132 7.73 9.88 -3.60
CA LEU A 132 7.03 9.03 -4.58
C LEU A 132 7.76 8.97 -5.93
N VAL A 133 8.66 9.92 -6.22
CA VAL A 133 9.46 9.92 -7.45
C VAL A 133 10.72 9.11 -7.22
N ILE A 134 10.64 7.84 -7.56
CA ILE A 134 11.69 6.85 -7.30
C ILE A 134 12.37 6.46 -8.61
N ALA A 135 13.70 6.40 -8.57
CA ALA A 135 14.55 5.83 -9.60
C ALA A 135 15.65 5.01 -8.92
N ILE A 136 15.77 3.75 -9.30
CA ILE A 136 16.79 2.83 -8.81
C ILE A 136 17.45 2.18 -10.02
N GLU A 137 18.77 2.27 -10.07
CA GLU A 137 19.56 1.60 -11.10
C GLU A 137 19.91 0.17 -10.67
N PRO A 138 19.91 -0.80 -11.60
CA PRO A 138 20.38 -2.14 -11.35
C PRO A 138 21.92 -2.19 -11.33
N SER A 139 22.48 -3.28 -10.82
CA SER A 139 23.90 -3.60 -10.86
C SER A 139 24.11 -5.01 -11.40
N SER A 140 25.38 -5.41 -11.59
CA SER A 140 25.70 -6.77 -12.02
C SER A 140 25.19 -7.84 -11.05
N ASP A 141 25.12 -7.53 -9.75
CA ASP A 141 24.69 -8.42 -8.67
C ASP A 141 23.25 -8.17 -8.18
N ALA A 142 22.56 -7.14 -8.67
CA ALA A 142 21.21 -6.81 -8.23
C ALA A 142 20.31 -6.29 -9.35
N ASP A 143 19.11 -6.83 -9.42
CA ASP A 143 18.02 -6.22 -10.19
C ASP A 143 17.19 -5.29 -9.28
N ALA A 144 16.39 -4.40 -9.87
CA ALA A 144 15.57 -3.43 -9.12
C ALA A 144 14.10 -3.55 -9.49
N LEU A 145 13.22 -3.56 -8.49
CA LEU A 145 11.77 -3.46 -8.64
C LEU A 145 11.28 -2.25 -7.82
N PHE A 146 10.67 -1.28 -8.46
CA PHE A 146 10.24 -0.07 -7.76
C PHE A 146 8.94 0.48 -8.29
N PHE A 147 8.13 1.06 -7.40
CA PHE A 147 6.98 1.87 -7.78
C PHE A 147 7.39 3.33 -7.81
N THR A 148 6.96 4.08 -8.80
CA THR A 148 7.20 5.52 -8.88
C THR A 148 5.95 6.21 -9.37
N GLU A 149 5.67 7.38 -8.82
CA GLU A 149 4.55 8.22 -9.23
C GLU A 149 5.07 9.64 -9.46
N SER A 150 5.34 9.97 -10.73
CA SER A 150 5.87 11.27 -11.16
C SER A 150 4.83 12.39 -11.22
N GLY A 151 3.55 12.04 -11.15
CA GLY A 151 2.43 12.96 -11.12
C GLY A 151 1.18 12.30 -10.55
N PRO A 152 0.15 13.06 -10.13
CA PRO A 152 -1.03 12.51 -9.47
C PRO A 152 -1.71 11.42 -10.31
N GLY A 153 -1.78 10.20 -9.77
CA GLY A 153 -2.43 9.07 -10.44
C GLY A 153 -1.58 8.40 -11.53
N ALA A 154 -0.35 8.85 -11.76
CA ALA A 154 0.58 8.29 -12.75
C ALA A 154 1.51 7.22 -12.13
N GLY A 155 1.05 6.54 -11.08
CA GLY A 155 1.84 5.55 -10.36
C GLY A 155 2.04 4.27 -11.17
N GLN A 156 3.30 3.85 -11.32
CA GLN A 156 3.68 2.69 -12.13
C GLN A 156 4.81 1.90 -11.49
N TYR A 157 4.72 0.57 -11.54
CA TYR A 157 5.84 -0.31 -11.22
C TYR A 157 6.81 -0.42 -12.40
N PHE A 158 8.09 -0.44 -12.08
CA PHE A 158 9.18 -0.70 -13.01
C PHE A 158 10.06 -1.81 -12.49
N TYR A 159 10.52 -2.64 -13.41
CA TYR A 159 11.59 -3.61 -13.18
C TYR A 159 12.80 -3.18 -14.00
N SER A 160 13.98 -3.17 -13.41
CA SER A 160 15.23 -2.80 -14.07
C SER A 160 16.30 -3.87 -13.87
N SER A 161 16.99 -4.24 -14.95
CA SER A 161 18.17 -5.11 -14.92
C SER A 161 19.26 -4.57 -15.83
N VAL A 162 20.50 -4.97 -15.60
CA VAL A 162 21.62 -4.61 -16.49
C VAL A 162 21.41 -5.14 -17.91
N LYS A 163 20.81 -6.33 -18.05
CA LYS A 163 20.65 -7.01 -19.35
C LYS A 163 19.57 -6.39 -20.24
N HIS A 164 18.48 -5.92 -19.63
CA HIS A 164 17.29 -5.47 -20.37
C HIS A 164 16.89 -4.02 -20.07
N GLY A 165 17.64 -3.32 -19.21
CA GLY A 165 17.31 -1.98 -18.77
C GLY A 165 15.99 -1.92 -18.00
N LYS A 166 15.46 -0.70 -17.92
CA LYS A 166 14.19 -0.39 -17.25
C LYS A 166 13.00 -0.76 -18.13
N GLN A 167 12.10 -1.57 -17.59
CA GLN A 167 10.86 -2.01 -18.21
C GLN A 167 9.68 -1.71 -17.30
N VAL A 168 8.52 -1.39 -17.91
CA VAL A 168 7.26 -1.32 -17.18
C VAL A 168 6.96 -2.71 -16.62
N PHE A 169 6.74 -2.78 -15.32
CA PHE A 169 6.31 -4.00 -14.65
C PHE A 169 4.80 -4.00 -14.50
N ALA A 170 4.16 -5.02 -15.05
CA ALA A 170 2.73 -5.23 -14.97
C ALA A 170 2.46 -6.67 -14.52
N PHE A 171 1.36 -6.84 -13.81
CA PHE A 171 0.87 -8.12 -13.30
C PHE A 171 -0.65 -8.08 -13.33
N ASP A 172 -1.30 -9.24 -13.23
CA ASP A 172 -2.75 -9.31 -13.20
C ASP A 172 -3.30 -8.72 -11.89
N ARG A 173 -4.01 -7.60 -12.02
CA ARG A 173 -4.67 -6.89 -10.92
C ARG A 173 -6.18 -7.14 -10.89
N SER A 174 -6.72 -7.88 -11.87
CA SER A 174 -8.15 -8.15 -12.03
C SER A 174 -8.64 -9.29 -11.14
N ALA A 175 -7.73 -10.07 -10.55
CA ALA A 175 -8.09 -11.18 -9.70
C ALA A 175 -8.90 -10.73 -8.46
N PRO A 176 -9.92 -11.50 -8.05
CA PRO A 176 -10.93 -11.04 -7.10
C PRO A 176 -10.42 -10.96 -5.66
N THR A 177 -9.39 -11.72 -5.32
CA THR A 177 -8.83 -11.76 -3.96
C THR A 177 -7.45 -11.11 -3.90
N THR A 178 -7.07 -10.69 -2.71
CA THR A 178 -5.74 -10.13 -2.48
C THR A 178 -4.65 -11.19 -2.67
N GLU A 179 -4.88 -12.44 -2.27
CA GLU A 179 -3.93 -13.54 -2.49
C GLU A 179 -3.69 -13.79 -3.97
N ALA A 180 -4.76 -13.86 -4.78
CA ALA A 180 -4.60 -14.14 -6.20
C ALA A 180 -3.82 -13.02 -6.92
N ARG A 181 -4.02 -11.76 -6.50
CA ARG A 181 -3.23 -10.61 -6.99
C ARG A 181 -1.77 -10.69 -6.51
N THR A 182 -1.53 -11.13 -5.28
CA THR A 182 -0.18 -11.38 -4.77
C THR A 182 0.51 -12.51 -5.54
N ASP A 183 -0.16 -13.63 -5.81
CA ASP A 183 0.38 -14.73 -6.60
C ASP A 183 0.72 -14.27 -8.04
N ALA A 184 -0.16 -13.50 -8.67
CA ALA A 184 0.12 -12.90 -9.98
C ALA A 184 1.35 -11.97 -9.94
N PHE A 185 1.50 -11.18 -8.89
CA PHE A 185 2.67 -10.32 -8.69
C PHE A 185 3.96 -11.14 -8.55
N ILE A 186 3.96 -12.18 -7.71
CA ILE A 186 5.09 -13.10 -7.52
C ILE A 186 5.46 -13.79 -8.84
N GLN A 187 4.47 -14.29 -9.58
CA GLN A 187 4.69 -14.96 -10.87
C GLN A 187 5.32 -14.01 -11.90
N ALA A 188 4.86 -12.76 -11.96
CA ALA A 188 5.45 -11.75 -12.82
C ALA A 188 6.89 -11.44 -12.43
N VAL A 189 7.21 -11.32 -11.13
CA VAL A 189 8.60 -11.14 -10.67
C VAL A 189 9.46 -12.35 -11.00
N GLN A 190 8.96 -13.57 -10.78
CA GLN A 190 9.68 -14.81 -11.11
C GLN A 190 9.98 -14.90 -12.61
N ALA A 191 9.02 -14.54 -13.46
CA ALA A 191 9.21 -14.50 -14.91
C ALA A 191 10.29 -13.48 -15.32
N MET A 192 10.31 -12.30 -14.70
CA MET A 192 11.37 -11.33 -14.92
C MET A 192 12.73 -11.87 -14.47
N ALA A 193 12.80 -12.49 -13.29
CA ALA A 193 14.04 -13.06 -12.75
C ALA A 193 14.63 -14.16 -13.66
N ILE A 194 13.79 -15.05 -14.21
CA ILE A 194 14.23 -16.14 -15.12
C ILE A 194 14.76 -15.59 -16.44
N ARG A 195 14.18 -14.51 -16.96
CA ARG A 195 14.57 -13.92 -18.24
C ARG A 195 15.93 -13.20 -18.17
N ASN A 196 16.30 -12.70 -16.99
CA ASN A 196 17.50 -11.87 -16.77
C ASN A 196 18.76 -12.69 -16.53
#